data_AF-A0A8S3V2Y0-F1
#
_entry.id   AF-A0A8S3V2Y0-F1
#
_cell.length_a   1.000
_cell.length_b   1.000
_cell.length_c   1.000
_cell.angle_alpha   90.00
_cell.angle_beta   90.00
_cell.angle_gamma   90.00
#
_symmetry.space_group_name_H-M   'P 1'
#
loop_
_entity.id
_entity.type
_entity.pdbx_description
1 polymer ?
#
loop_
_entity_poly.entity_id
_entity_poly.type
_entity_poly.pdbx_seq_one_letter_code
_entity_poly.pdbx_strand_id
1 'polypeptide(L)'
;MLIQKYGRKLDRAEATTLKILDVKQDMEKDRKIDEFEQLLKDFTEAWSCVKESLKTTVCLLENNILAIDKSYFRSSISDDTPISYLIPTYRDAGLCSYILLYFLLKKQNMFIEQYCYQRKLSAKSLPKVHVKDISSAHLISYHPDKDLLPMVLANCNYTFEVGQGTRIEYNFTNLERQLMDRFLFSKSIITGIAEERLSPAVRSQICAEIRMKPAADLWESLDKLDIAISFLKSVGSDPDSSLCDFITNTLKIDNPFSSPR
;
A
#
# COMPACT_ATOMS: atom_id res chain seq x y z
N MET A 1 -14.13 12.19 9.11
CA MET A 1 -15.48 12.70 8.81
C MET A 1 -16.57 11.63 8.90
N LEU A 2 -16.61 10.62 8.01
CA LEU A 2 -17.69 9.62 8.00
C LEU A 2 -17.77 8.79 9.30
N ILE A 3 -16.62 8.33 9.81
CA ILE A 3 -16.55 7.59 11.09
C ILE A 3 -16.99 8.46 12.28
N GLN A 4 -16.73 9.77 12.25
CA GLN A 4 -17.18 10.70 13.31
C GLN A 4 -18.68 11.00 13.21
N LYS A 5 -19.24 11.05 11.99
CA LYS A 5 -20.68 11.32 11.76
C LYS A 5 -21.54 10.09 12.04
N TYR A 6 -21.07 8.90 11.66
CA TYR A 6 -21.85 7.65 11.69
C TYR A 6 -21.41 6.64 12.75
N GLY A 7 -20.38 6.93 13.55
CA GLY A 7 -19.64 5.97 14.39
C GLY A 7 -20.40 5.17 15.44
N ARG A 8 -21.68 5.44 15.71
CA ARG A 8 -22.57 4.61 16.56
C ARG A 8 -23.95 4.33 15.95
N LYS A 9 -24.26 4.85 14.75
CA LYS A 9 -25.62 4.89 14.19
C LYS A 9 -25.79 4.14 12.87
N LEU A 10 -24.72 3.66 12.25
CA LEU A 10 -24.80 3.00 10.97
C LEU A 10 -24.57 1.51 11.17
N ASP A 11 -25.64 0.73 11.14
CA ASP A 11 -25.54 -0.73 11.12
C ASP A 11 -24.93 -1.19 9.78
N ARG A 12 -24.27 -2.35 9.74
CA ARG A 12 -23.63 -2.92 8.53
C ARG A 12 -24.62 -3.06 7.38
N ALA A 13 -25.87 -3.40 7.70
CA ALA A 13 -26.96 -3.46 6.74
C ALA A 13 -27.30 -2.08 6.18
N GLU A 14 -27.34 -1.05 7.03
CA GLU A 14 -27.59 0.34 6.65
C GLU A 14 -26.44 0.92 5.80
N ALA A 15 -25.18 0.58 6.10
CA ALA A 15 -24.04 1.00 5.28
C ALA A 15 -24.04 0.41 3.86
N THR A 16 -24.72 -0.73 3.68
CA THR A 16 -24.83 -1.41 2.38
C THR A 16 -26.04 -0.91 1.59
N THR A 17 -27.06 -0.38 2.25
CA THR A 17 -28.26 0.19 1.61
C THR A 17 -28.14 1.70 1.35
N LEU A 18 -27.40 2.44 2.19
CA LEU A 18 -27.14 3.87 2.00
C LEU A 18 -26.21 4.12 0.82
N LYS A 19 -26.70 4.89 -0.16
CA LYS A 19 -25.92 5.30 -1.32
C LYS A 19 -25.17 6.61 -1.04
N ILE A 20 -24.14 6.86 -1.83
CA ILE A 20 -23.41 8.13 -1.81
C ILE A 20 -24.34 9.33 -2.06
N LEU A 21 -25.37 9.19 -2.91
CA LEU A 21 -26.38 10.24 -3.13
C LEU A 21 -27.12 10.64 -1.86
N ASP A 22 -27.56 9.68 -1.07
CA ASP A 22 -28.29 9.93 0.17
C ASP A 22 -27.40 10.66 1.18
N VAL A 23 -26.11 10.27 1.20
CA VAL A 23 -25.09 10.92 2.03
C VAL A 23 -24.80 12.33 1.54
N LYS A 24 -24.75 12.57 0.21
CA LYS A 24 -24.60 13.92 -0.35
C LYS A 24 -25.74 14.83 0.10
N GLN A 25 -26.99 14.36 0.02
CA GLN A 25 -28.16 15.12 0.48
C GLN A 25 -28.11 15.42 1.99
N ASP A 26 -27.61 14.49 2.79
CA ASP A 26 -27.42 14.71 4.23
C ASP A 26 -26.22 15.62 4.55
N MET A 27 -25.19 15.66 3.70
CA MET A 27 -24.06 16.59 3.83
C MET A 27 -24.39 18.00 3.33
N GLU A 28 -25.33 18.12 2.39
CA GLU A 28 -25.89 19.39 1.93
C GLU A 28 -26.63 20.11 3.06
N LYS A 29 -27.45 19.38 3.83
CA LYS A 29 -28.12 19.89 5.04
C LYS A 29 -27.11 20.40 6.09
N ASP A 30 -25.95 19.77 6.16
CA ASP A 30 -24.88 20.13 7.10
C ASP A 30 -23.90 21.20 6.55
N ARG A 31 -24.12 21.72 5.32
CA ARG A 31 -23.23 22.65 4.60
C ARG A 31 -21.79 22.14 4.46
N LYS A 32 -21.60 20.83 4.36
CA LYS A 32 -20.30 20.17 4.16
C LYS A 32 -20.20 19.41 2.83
N ILE A 33 -21.13 19.68 1.91
CA ILE A 33 -21.18 19.00 0.63
C ILE A 33 -19.91 19.22 -0.19
N ASP A 34 -19.41 20.46 -0.27
CA ASP A 34 -18.21 20.78 -1.05
C ASP A 34 -16.98 20.01 -0.54
N GLU A 35 -16.79 19.93 0.78
CA GLU A 35 -15.70 19.16 1.39
C GLU A 35 -15.86 17.65 1.11
N PHE A 36 -17.08 17.13 1.20
CA PHE A 36 -17.35 15.73 0.91
C PHE A 36 -17.13 15.38 -0.56
N GLU A 37 -17.53 16.24 -1.49
CA GLU A 37 -17.34 16.01 -2.93
C GLU A 37 -15.87 16.06 -3.32
N GLN A 38 -15.09 16.97 -2.74
CA GLN A 38 -13.63 16.97 -2.94
C GLN A 38 -12.99 15.70 -2.40
N LEU A 39 -13.32 15.28 -1.17
CA LEU A 39 -12.78 14.05 -0.59
C LEU A 39 -13.17 12.80 -1.38
N LEU A 40 -14.39 12.78 -1.93
CA LEU A 40 -14.88 11.67 -2.74
C LEU A 40 -14.18 11.62 -4.10
N LYS A 41 -13.92 12.78 -4.70
CA LYS A 41 -13.14 12.91 -5.92
C LYS A 41 -11.71 12.42 -5.70
N ASP A 42 -11.03 12.90 -4.66
CA ASP A 42 -9.68 12.48 -4.29
C ASP A 42 -9.59 10.97 -4.05
N PHE A 43 -10.58 10.41 -3.33
CA PHE A 43 -10.67 8.97 -3.11
C PHE A 43 -10.84 8.19 -4.41
N THR A 44 -11.70 8.69 -5.31
CA THR A 44 -11.99 8.03 -6.59
C THR A 44 -10.77 8.07 -7.52
N GLU A 45 -10.06 9.20 -7.57
CA GLU A 45 -8.81 9.35 -8.31
C GLU A 45 -7.73 8.41 -7.75
N ALA A 46 -7.52 8.43 -6.42
CA ALA A 46 -6.56 7.54 -5.76
C ALA A 46 -6.89 6.06 -6.01
N TRP A 47 -8.16 5.68 -5.90
CA TRP A 47 -8.62 4.32 -6.21
C TRP A 47 -8.36 3.97 -7.68
N SER A 48 -8.68 4.85 -8.63
CA SER A 48 -8.49 4.59 -10.05
C SER A 48 -7.02 4.39 -10.43
N CYS A 49 -6.11 5.18 -9.84
CA CYS A 49 -4.67 5.06 -10.05
C CYS A 49 -4.11 3.74 -9.50
N VAL A 50 -4.67 3.27 -8.37
CA VAL A 50 -4.06 2.19 -7.59
C VAL A 50 -4.76 0.85 -7.83
N LYS A 51 -5.98 0.82 -8.38
CA LYS A 51 -6.81 -0.39 -8.58
C LYS A 51 -6.07 -1.54 -9.25
N GLU A 52 -5.23 -1.27 -10.25
CA GLU A 52 -4.48 -2.31 -10.95
C GLU A 52 -3.37 -2.91 -10.08
N SER A 53 -2.70 -2.05 -9.31
CA SER A 53 -1.71 -2.47 -8.31
C SER A 53 -2.37 -3.18 -7.11
N LEU A 54 -3.63 -2.88 -6.80
CA LEU A 54 -4.36 -3.57 -5.73
C LEU A 54 -4.79 -4.98 -6.10
N LYS A 55 -5.00 -5.29 -7.39
CA LYS A 55 -5.30 -6.67 -7.83
C LYS A 55 -4.20 -7.66 -7.45
N THR A 56 -2.95 -7.19 -7.38
CA THR A 56 -1.79 -7.99 -7.00
C THR A 56 -1.41 -7.83 -5.53
N THR A 57 -1.97 -6.85 -4.84
CA THR A 57 -1.62 -6.56 -3.44
C THR A 57 -2.43 -7.43 -2.49
N VAL A 58 -1.71 -8.17 -1.64
CA VAL A 58 -2.28 -8.89 -0.51
C VAL A 58 -2.10 -8.06 0.77
N CYS A 59 -3.16 -7.96 1.57
CA CYS A 59 -3.09 -7.36 2.89
C CYS A 59 -3.09 -8.45 3.96
N LEU A 60 -2.31 -8.24 5.01
CA LEU A 60 -2.26 -9.12 6.17
C LEU A 60 -2.99 -8.40 7.31
N LEU A 61 -3.88 -9.11 7.99
CA LEU A 61 -4.54 -8.62 9.20
C LEU A 61 -4.63 -9.78 10.19
N GLU A 62 -3.97 -9.66 11.34
CA GLU A 62 -4.09 -10.63 12.46
C GLU A 62 -4.04 -12.09 11.96
N ASN A 63 -3.00 -12.41 11.18
CA ASN A 63 -2.72 -13.74 10.60
C ASN A 63 -3.60 -14.16 9.40
N ASN A 64 -4.53 -13.32 8.94
CA ASN A 64 -5.33 -13.57 7.74
C ASN A 64 -4.83 -12.80 6.52
N ILE A 65 -4.76 -13.51 5.39
CA ILE A 65 -4.55 -12.93 4.05
C ILE A 65 -5.89 -12.40 3.56
N LEU A 66 -6.04 -11.08 3.56
CA LEU A 66 -7.18 -10.39 2.95
C LEU A 66 -6.86 -10.10 1.49
N ALA A 67 -7.55 -10.80 0.59
CA ALA A 67 -7.58 -10.53 -0.84
C ALA A 67 -8.95 -9.96 -1.20
N ILE A 68 -8.97 -8.87 -1.96
CA ILE A 68 -10.23 -8.32 -2.51
C ILE A 68 -10.71 -9.29 -3.58
N ASP A 69 -11.92 -9.81 -3.42
CA ASP A 69 -12.56 -10.54 -4.51
C ASP A 69 -12.77 -9.62 -5.72
N LYS A 70 -12.49 -10.12 -6.92
CA LYS A 70 -12.59 -9.39 -8.19
C LYS A 70 -13.98 -8.77 -8.40
N SER A 71 -15.00 -9.33 -7.75
CA SER A 71 -16.37 -8.81 -7.72
C SER A 71 -16.51 -7.42 -7.09
N TYR A 72 -15.65 -7.05 -6.13
CA TYR A 72 -15.67 -5.74 -5.46
C TYR A 72 -14.85 -4.67 -6.19
N PHE A 73 -14.01 -5.05 -7.16
CA PHE A 73 -13.31 -4.10 -8.02
C PHE A 73 -14.28 -3.48 -9.05
N ARG A 74 -15.06 -2.49 -8.60
CA ARG A 74 -15.91 -1.70 -9.49
C ARG A 74 -15.07 -0.83 -10.42
N SER A 75 -15.54 -0.71 -11.67
CA SER A 75 -14.93 0.07 -12.75
C SER A 75 -14.86 1.56 -12.43
N SER A 76 -15.86 2.07 -11.70
CA SER A 76 -15.95 3.45 -11.24
C SER A 76 -16.78 3.52 -9.95
N ILE A 77 -16.39 4.42 -9.05
CA ILE A 77 -17.20 4.79 -7.89
C ILE A 77 -18.18 5.86 -8.40
N SER A 78 -19.44 5.49 -8.59
CA SER A 78 -20.51 6.43 -8.92
C SER A 78 -21.34 6.76 -7.69
N ASP A 79 -22.22 7.74 -7.86
CA ASP A 79 -23.25 8.20 -6.92
C ASP A 79 -24.17 7.07 -6.39
N ASP A 80 -24.31 5.96 -7.12
CA ASP A 80 -25.06 4.75 -6.72
C ASP A 80 -24.24 3.77 -5.88
N THR A 81 -22.96 4.06 -5.63
CA THR A 81 -22.11 3.17 -4.83
C THR A 81 -22.52 3.25 -3.36
N PRO A 82 -22.67 2.10 -2.67
CA PRO A 82 -23.00 2.12 -1.26
C PRO A 82 -21.83 2.66 -0.45
N ILE A 83 -22.15 3.37 0.64
CA ILE A 83 -21.14 4.01 1.50
C ILE A 83 -20.20 3.00 2.16
N SER A 84 -20.60 1.73 2.24
CA SER A 84 -19.75 0.62 2.71
C SER A 84 -18.40 0.53 1.99
N TYR A 85 -18.27 1.00 0.75
CA TYR A 85 -16.97 1.06 0.04
C TYR A 85 -16.02 2.13 0.60
N LEU A 86 -16.56 3.22 1.14
CA LEU A 86 -15.80 4.39 1.60
C LEU A 86 -15.40 4.28 3.08
N ILE A 87 -16.05 3.40 3.84
CA ILE A 87 -15.78 3.21 5.27
C ILE A 87 -14.80 2.03 5.41
N PRO A 88 -13.61 2.24 6.00
CA PRO A 88 -12.64 1.16 6.15
C PRO A 88 -13.16 0.13 7.16
N THR A 89 -13.56 -1.04 6.66
CA THR A 89 -13.95 -2.20 7.46
C THR A 89 -13.13 -3.42 7.04
N TYR A 90 -12.88 -4.32 7.98
CA TYR A 90 -12.08 -5.53 7.74
C TYR A 90 -12.82 -6.65 6.99
N ARG A 91 -14.01 -6.36 6.44
CA ARG A 91 -14.89 -7.31 5.73
C ARG A 91 -15.66 -6.60 4.61
N ASP A 92 -16.05 -7.36 3.60
CA ASP A 92 -16.87 -6.97 2.43
C ASP A 92 -16.31 -5.76 1.65
N ALA A 93 -17.20 -4.91 1.11
CA ALA A 93 -16.89 -3.71 0.33
C ALA A 93 -15.97 -2.71 1.05
N GLY A 94 -15.97 -2.65 2.38
CA GLY A 94 -15.08 -1.77 3.14
C GLY A 94 -13.63 -2.23 3.18
N LEU A 95 -13.34 -3.45 2.68
CA LEU A 95 -11.97 -3.87 2.39
C LEU A 95 -11.34 -2.97 1.32
N CYS A 96 -12.10 -2.42 0.38
CA CYS A 96 -11.57 -1.56 -0.68
C CYS A 96 -10.89 -0.31 -0.10
N SER A 97 -11.58 0.41 0.79
CA SER A 97 -11.02 1.59 1.45
C SER A 97 -9.89 1.24 2.43
N TYR A 98 -10.04 0.13 3.18
CA TYR A 98 -8.97 -0.34 4.08
C TYR A 98 -7.68 -0.68 3.31
N ILE A 99 -7.80 -1.41 2.20
CA ILE A 99 -6.66 -1.88 1.41
C ILE A 99 -6.01 -0.74 0.64
N LEU A 100 -6.81 0.20 0.12
CA LEU A 100 -6.27 1.43 -0.47
C LEU A 100 -5.42 2.19 0.56
N LEU A 101 -5.96 2.39 1.76
CA LEU A 101 -5.23 3.05 2.85
C LEU A 101 -3.95 2.27 3.20
N TYR A 102 -4.05 0.97 3.44
CA TYR A 102 -2.92 0.10 3.74
C TYR A 102 -1.82 0.19 2.67
N PHE A 103 -2.19 0.13 1.38
CA PHE A 103 -1.25 0.20 0.28
C PHE A 103 -0.53 1.54 0.23
N LEU A 104 -1.25 2.66 0.37
CA LEU A 104 -0.66 4.00 0.36
C LEU A 104 0.31 4.18 1.54
N LEU A 105 -0.09 3.76 2.74
CA LEU A 105 0.76 3.83 3.93
C LEU A 105 2.00 2.93 3.82
N LYS A 106 1.84 1.74 3.23
CA LYS A 106 2.97 0.83 2.95
C LYS A 106 3.94 1.44 1.94
N LYS A 107 3.44 2.04 0.87
CA LYS A 107 4.28 2.73 -0.14
C LYS A 107 5.04 3.90 0.49
N GLN A 108 4.36 4.73 1.28
CA GLN A 108 4.96 5.82 2.04
C GLN A 108 6.15 5.32 2.89
N ASN A 109 5.92 4.31 3.73
CA ASN A 109 6.97 3.74 4.57
C ASN A 109 8.12 3.14 3.75
N MET A 110 7.81 2.45 2.66
CA MET A 110 8.82 1.87 1.76
C MET A 110 9.72 2.96 1.17
N PHE A 111 9.17 4.08 0.71
CA PHE A 111 9.97 5.21 0.21
C PHE A 111 10.89 5.80 1.28
N ILE A 112 10.41 5.93 2.52
CA ILE A 112 11.20 6.44 3.65
C ILE A 112 12.32 5.46 4.03
N GLU A 113 12.03 4.16 4.03
CA GLU A 113 13.03 3.11 4.29
C GLU A 113 14.14 3.10 3.23
N GLN A 114 13.79 3.26 1.95
CA GLN A 114 14.76 3.39 0.85
C GLN A 114 15.62 4.65 0.99
N TYR A 115 15.01 5.79 1.34
CA TYR A 115 15.74 7.03 1.64
C TYR A 115 16.76 6.84 2.78
N CYS A 116 16.37 6.15 3.86
CA CYS A 116 17.27 5.84 4.97
C CYS A 116 18.45 4.98 4.51
N TYR A 117 18.18 3.93 3.73
CA TYR A 117 19.21 3.06 3.18
C TYR A 117 20.23 3.85 2.36
N GLN A 118 19.76 4.71 1.46
CA GLN A 118 20.63 5.49 0.56
C GLN A 118 21.45 6.55 1.30
N ARG A 119 20.89 7.15 2.36
CA ARG A 119 21.60 8.12 3.22
C ARG A 119 22.42 7.47 4.34
N LYS A 120 22.44 6.13 4.42
CA LYS A 120 23.07 5.37 5.52
C LYS A 120 22.54 5.78 6.91
N LEU A 121 21.27 6.17 6.98
CA LEU A 121 20.56 6.54 8.20
C LEU A 121 19.83 5.32 8.78
N SER A 122 19.65 5.31 10.10
CA SER A 122 18.87 4.27 10.76
C SER A 122 17.38 4.60 10.64
N ALA A 123 16.59 3.75 9.98
CA ALA A 123 15.12 3.90 9.97
C ALA A 123 14.52 3.92 11.39
N LYS A 124 15.22 3.35 12.39
CA LYS A 124 14.77 3.37 13.79
C LYS A 124 14.90 4.75 14.46
N SER A 125 15.74 5.64 13.94
CA SER A 125 15.95 6.98 14.51
C SER A 125 15.00 8.03 13.95
N LEU A 126 14.16 7.69 12.97
CA LEU A 126 13.15 8.59 12.45
C LEU A 126 11.96 8.74 13.40
N PRO A 127 11.28 9.90 13.38
CA PRO A 127 10.04 10.08 14.12
C PRO A 127 8.99 9.09 13.62
N LYS A 128 8.20 8.57 14.56
CA LYS A 128 7.14 7.60 14.29
C LYS A 128 5.80 8.25 14.62
N VAL A 129 4.84 8.10 13.72
CA VAL A 129 3.49 8.65 13.87
C VAL A 129 2.47 7.54 13.69
N HIS A 130 1.51 7.47 14.60
CA HIS A 130 0.46 6.46 14.53
C HIS A 130 -0.56 6.82 13.43
N VAL A 131 -1.19 5.82 12.77
CA VAL A 131 -2.14 6.04 11.66
C VAL A 131 -3.26 7.03 12.02
N LYS A 132 -3.69 7.04 13.29
CA LYS A 132 -4.75 7.94 13.78
C LYS A 132 -4.34 9.41 13.90
N ASP A 133 -3.04 9.68 14.02
CA ASP A 133 -2.48 11.02 14.27
C ASP A 133 -1.75 11.58 13.04
N ILE A 134 -1.99 10.99 11.86
CA ILE A 134 -1.40 11.44 10.60
C ILE A 134 -1.92 12.85 10.27
N SER A 135 -1.00 13.68 9.79
CA SER A 135 -1.26 15.01 9.25
C SER A 135 -0.53 15.12 7.91
N SER A 136 -0.92 16.09 7.08
CA SER A 136 -0.30 16.33 5.76
C SER A 136 1.22 16.53 5.84
N ALA A 137 1.72 17.10 6.95
CA ALA A 137 3.15 17.29 7.18
C ALA A 137 3.94 15.96 7.30
N HIS A 138 3.29 14.89 7.74
CA HIS A 138 3.91 13.56 7.90
C HIS A 138 3.97 12.78 6.58
N LEU A 139 3.15 13.16 5.59
CA LEU A 139 3.01 12.46 4.31
C LEU A 139 3.95 13.04 3.24
N ILE A 140 4.40 12.19 2.32
CA ILE A 140 5.11 12.66 1.13
C ILE A 140 4.06 13.26 0.21
N SER A 141 4.16 14.58 0.00
CA SER A 141 3.28 15.33 -0.90
C SER A 141 4.12 16.23 -1.79
N TYR A 142 3.76 16.27 -3.07
CA TYR A 142 4.39 17.13 -4.07
C TYR A 142 3.41 17.40 -5.19
N HIS A 143 3.53 18.56 -5.83
CA HIS A 143 2.79 18.89 -7.03
C HIS A 143 3.67 18.66 -8.27
N PRO A 144 3.25 17.84 -9.26
CA PRO A 144 4.06 17.56 -10.45
C PRO A 144 4.56 18.83 -11.16
N ASP A 145 3.66 19.76 -11.48
CA ASP A 145 4.03 20.96 -12.25
C ASP A 145 4.69 22.08 -11.43
N LYS A 146 4.35 22.22 -10.15
CA LYS A 146 4.85 23.33 -9.32
C LYS A 146 6.13 22.97 -8.57
N ASP A 147 6.31 21.68 -8.27
CA ASP A 147 7.44 21.22 -7.48
C ASP A 147 8.44 20.40 -8.31
N LEU A 148 7.97 19.39 -9.06
CA LEU A 148 8.87 18.50 -9.81
C LEU A 148 9.37 19.14 -11.10
N LEU A 149 8.49 19.75 -11.90
CA LEU A 149 8.86 20.32 -13.20
C LEU A 149 9.98 21.37 -13.08
N PRO A 150 9.92 22.36 -12.16
CA PRO A 150 11.02 23.31 -12.00
C PRO A 150 12.32 22.64 -11.56
N MET A 151 12.23 21.58 -10.74
CA MET A 151 13.39 20.82 -10.29
C MET A 151 14.05 20.05 -11.43
N VAL A 152 13.26 19.43 -12.31
CA VAL A 152 13.77 18.74 -13.51
C VAL A 152 14.44 19.73 -14.45
N LEU A 153 13.81 20.87 -14.71
CA LEU A 153 14.34 21.92 -15.59
C LEU A 153 15.64 22.53 -15.04
N ALA A 154 15.74 22.75 -13.73
CA ALA A 154 16.96 23.26 -13.09
C ALA A 154 18.15 22.30 -13.17
N ASN A 155 17.91 21.01 -13.39
CA ASN A 155 18.95 19.99 -13.57
C ASN A 155 19.15 19.57 -15.03
N CYS A 156 18.55 20.32 -15.96
CA CYS A 156 18.67 20.14 -17.40
C CYS A 156 19.74 21.10 -17.94
N ASN A 157 20.87 20.55 -18.36
CA ASN A 157 21.97 21.29 -18.98
C ASN A 157 21.83 21.24 -20.50
N TYR A 158 21.84 22.42 -21.12
CA TYR A 158 21.87 22.57 -22.57
C TYR A 158 23.30 22.88 -23.00
N THR A 159 23.92 21.98 -23.74
CA THR A 159 25.21 22.23 -24.39
C THR A 159 24.99 22.34 -25.89
N PHE A 160 25.61 23.36 -26.49
CA PHE A 160 25.54 23.57 -27.94
C PHE A 160 26.92 23.37 -28.53
N GLU A 161 27.03 22.41 -29.45
CA GLU A 161 28.26 22.14 -30.18
C GLU A 161 28.06 22.47 -31.66
N VAL A 162 28.88 23.39 -32.19
CA VAL A 162 28.82 23.83 -33.58
C VAL A 162 29.07 22.62 -34.49
N GLY A 163 28.07 22.25 -35.29
CA GLY A 163 28.12 21.09 -36.19
C GLY A 163 27.47 19.81 -35.67
N GLN A 164 27.14 19.72 -34.38
CA GLN A 164 26.46 18.56 -33.77
C GLN A 164 25.07 18.89 -33.18
N GLY A 165 24.72 20.18 -33.06
CA GLY A 165 23.41 20.62 -32.60
C GLY A 165 23.32 20.84 -31.09
N THR A 166 22.10 20.85 -30.56
CA THR A 166 21.84 21.05 -29.13
C THR A 166 21.75 19.70 -28.43
N ARG A 167 22.61 19.49 -27.44
CA ARG A 167 22.60 18.30 -26.58
C ARG A 167 21.99 18.65 -25.22
N ILE A 168 21.13 17.75 -24.74
CA ILE A 168 20.43 17.89 -23.46
C ILE A 168 21.01 16.85 -22.51
N GLU A 169 21.55 17.29 -21.39
CA GLU A 169 22.11 16.42 -20.36
C GLU A 169 21.43 16.67 -19.02
N TYR A 170 20.99 15.60 -18.35
CA TYR A 170 20.35 15.68 -17.05
C TYR A 170 21.32 15.30 -15.94
N ASN A 171 21.45 16.16 -14.93
CA ASN A 171 22.19 15.83 -13.72
C ASN A 171 21.29 15.02 -12.76
N PHE A 172 21.16 13.72 -13.02
CA PHE A 172 20.35 12.82 -12.19
C PHE A 172 20.81 12.76 -10.74
N THR A 173 22.12 12.86 -10.46
CA THR A 173 22.65 12.83 -9.10
C THR A 173 22.20 14.04 -8.28
N ASN A 174 22.18 15.23 -8.89
CA ASN A 174 21.70 16.42 -8.21
C ASN A 174 20.17 16.42 -8.08
N LEU A 175 19.47 15.96 -9.11
CA LEU A 175 18.02 15.80 -9.08
C LEU A 175 17.58 14.84 -7.97
N GLU A 176 18.22 13.68 -7.86
CA GLU A 176 17.96 12.70 -6.80
C GLU A 176 18.19 13.30 -5.41
N ARG A 177 19.30 14.03 -5.22
CA ARG A 177 19.59 14.73 -3.95
C ARG A 177 18.50 15.74 -3.60
N GLN A 178 18.09 16.58 -4.55
CA GLN A 178 17.06 17.61 -4.35
C GLN A 178 15.68 17.00 -4.06
N LEU A 179 15.30 15.92 -4.76
CA LEU A 179 14.07 15.17 -4.47
C LEU A 179 14.06 14.66 -3.03
N MET A 180 15.14 13.99 -2.64
CA MET A 180 15.31 13.45 -1.29
C MET A 180 15.23 14.54 -0.22
N ASP A 181 16.00 15.62 -0.39
CA ASP A 181 16.10 16.69 0.61
C ASP A 181 14.80 17.50 0.72
N ARG A 182 14.06 17.68 -0.38
CA ARG A 182 12.83 18.49 -0.38
C ARG A 182 11.60 17.69 0.07
N PHE A 183 11.44 16.44 -0.36
CA PHE A 183 10.19 15.69 -0.15
C PHE A 183 10.28 14.59 0.91
N LEU A 184 11.46 13.99 1.09
CA LEU A 184 11.65 12.84 1.97
C LEU A 184 12.28 13.21 3.31
N PHE A 185 13.03 14.32 3.36
CA PHE A 185 13.64 14.81 4.59
C PHE A 185 12.60 15.03 5.70
N SER A 186 12.98 14.63 6.92
CA SER A 186 12.18 14.70 8.15
C SER A 186 10.79 14.05 8.12
N LYS A 187 10.48 13.21 7.13
CA LYS A 187 9.21 12.47 7.10
C LYS A 187 9.20 11.36 8.14
N SER A 188 8.02 11.13 8.70
CA SER A 188 7.83 10.16 9.79
C SER A 188 7.47 8.78 9.25
N ILE A 189 7.95 7.74 9.92
CA ILE A 189 7.49 6.37 9.65
C ILE A 189 6.12 6.20 10.28
N ILE A 190 5.18 5.68 9.51
CA ILE A 190 3.81 5.47 9.95
C ILE A 190 3.69 4.12 10.66
N THR A 191 3.13 4.12 11.88
CA THR A 191 2.92 2.94 12.71
C THR A 191 1.43 2.69 12.96
N GLY A 192 1.03 1.47 13.30
CA GLY A 192 -0.39 1.09 13.48
C GLY A 192 -1.06 0.51 12.23
N ILE A 193 -0.27 0.29 11.17
CA ILE A 193 -0.62 -0.61 10.08
C ILE A 193 -0.47 -2.02 10.65
N ALA A 194 -1.47 -2.90 10.49
CA ALA A 194 -1.38 -4.31 10.87
C ALA A 194 -0.38 -5.07 9.97
N GLU A 195 0.90 -4.69 10.03
CA GLU A 195 1.98 -5.47 9.46
C GLU A 195 2.47 -6.42 10.53
N GLU A 196 2.18 -7.70 10.38
CA GLU A 196 3.01 -8.72 11.01
C GLU A 196 4.34 -8.76 10.26
N ARG A 197 5.28 -7.92 10.69
CA ARG A 197 6.63 -7.98 10.20
C ARG A 197 7.23 -9.27 10.72
N LEU A 198 7.59 -10.19 9.81
CA LEU A 198 8.51 -11.29 10.11
C LEU A 198 9.61 -10.75 11.01
N SER A 199 9.82 -11.39 12.17
CA SER A 199 10.75 -10.88 13.16
C SER A 199 12.13 -10.67 12.53
N PRO A 200 12.94 -9.70 12.98
CA PRO A 200 14.27 -9.47 12.42
C PRO A 200 15.14 -10.74 12.40
N ALA A 201 14.95 -11.64 13.39
CA ALA A 201 15.58 -12.95 13.46
C ALA A 201 15.13 -13.86 12.31
N VAL A 202 13.82 -13.99 12.10
CA VAL A 202 13.24 -14.80 11.01
C VAL A 202 13.64 -14.25 9.65
N ARG A 203 13.64 -12.93 9.45
CA ARG A 203 14.13 -12.30 8.21
C ARG A 203 15.60 -12.60 7.97
N SER A 204 16.43 -12.46 8.99
CA SER A 204 17.87 -12.73 8.88
C SER A 204 18.15 -14.20 8.56
N GLN A 205 17.36 -15.11 9.15
CA GLN A 205 17.46 -16.54 8.89
C GLN A 205 17.02 -16.88 7.47
N ILE A 206 15.87 -16.37 7.01
CA ILE A 206 15.41 -16.53 5.62
C ILE A 206 16.45 -15.98 4.64
N CYS A 207 17.00 -14.79 4.87
CA CYS A 207 18.03 -14.22 4.00
C CYS A 207 19.36 -15.00 4.03
N ALA A 208 19.68 -15.69 5.12
CA ALA A 208 20.86 -16.55 5.21
C ALA A 208 20.61 -17.86 4.43
N GLU A 209 19.45 -18.48 4.61
CA GLU A 209 19.07 -19.71 3.90
C GLU A 209 18.94 -19.49 2.39
N ILE A 210 18.38 -18.35 1.97
CA ILE A 210 18.32 -17.96 0.54
C ILE A 210 19.71 -17.81 -0.07
N ARG A 211 20.71 -17.33 0.69
CA ARG A 211 22.08 -17.21 0.19
C ARG A 211 22.81 -18.56 0.09
N MET A 212 22.36 -19.56 0.84
CA MET A 212 23.02 -20.87 0.91
C MET A 212 22.41 -21.90 -0.06
N LYS A 213 21.18 -21.68 -0.55
CA LYS A 213 20.52 -22.60 -1.49
C LYS A 213 20.86 -22.31 -2.95
N PRO A 214 21.04 -23.36 -3.80
CA PRO A 214 21.09 -23.20 -5.25
C PRO A 214 19.82 -22.52 -5.78
N ALA A 215 19.95 -21.74 -6.85
CA ALA A 215 18.82 -21.01 -7.43
C ALA A 215 17.64 -21.92 -7.80
N ALA A 216 17.90 -23.16 -8.25
CA ALA A 216 16.86 -24.13 -8.61
C ALA A 216 15.96 -24.52 -7.42
N ASP A 217 16.55 -24.81 -6.26
CA ASP A 217 15.83 -25.21 -5.04
C ASP A 217 15.01 -24.04 -4.46
N LEU A 218 15.46 -22.81 -4.70
CA LEU A 218 14.73 -21.60 -4.33
C LEU A 218 13.48 -21.40 -5.18
N TRP A 219 13.58 -21.60 -6.50
CA TRP A 219 12.42 -21.51 -7.38
C TRP A 219 11.38 -22.57 -7.05
N GLU A 220 11.81 -23.80 -6.77
CA GLU A 220 10.90 -24.87 -6.35
C GLU A 220 10.21 -24.55 -5.00
N SER A 221 10.95 -23.98 -4.06
CA SER A 221 10.40 -23.55 -2.76
C SER A 221 9.42 -22.38 -2.92
N LEU A 222 9.68 -21.45 -3.83
CA LEU A 222 8.80 -20.32 -4.14
C LEU A 222 7.53 -20.77 -4.86
N ASP A 223 7.64 -21.70 -5.81
CA ASP A 223 6.48 -22.26 -6.53
C ASP A 223 5.57 -23.02 -5.57
N LYS A 224 6.14 -23.84 -4.68
CA LYS A 224 5.37 -24.53 -3.61
C LYS A 224 4.66 -23.54 -2.71
N LEU A 225 5.31 -22.42 -2.38
CA LEU A 225 4.75 -21.38 -1.53
C LEU A 225 3.66 -20.58 -2.26
N ASP A 226 3.79 -20.31 -3.55
CA ASP A 226 2.76 -19.66 -4.36
C ASP A 226 1.53 -20.54 -4.58
N ILE A 227 1.74 -21.85 -4.78
CA ILE A 227 0.68 -22.87 -4.78
C ILE A 227 -0.04 -22.87 -3.43
N ALA A 228 0.70 -22.94 -2.32
CA ALA A 228 0.13 -22.93 -0.98
C ALA A 228 -0.67 -21.64 -0.71
N ILE A 229 -0.15 -20.46 -1.08
CA ILE A 229 -0.87 -19.19 -0.98
C ILE A 229 -2.15 -19.20 -1.81
N SER A 230 -2.10 -19.75 -3.02
CA SER A 230 -3.26 -19.82 -3.92
C SER A 230 -4.36 -20.73 -3.36
N PHE A 231 -4.00 -21.85 -2.72
CA PHE A 231 -4.94 -22.72 -2.02
C PHE A 231 -5.48 -22.10 -0.73
N LEU A 232 -4.63 -21.45 0.06
CA LEU A 232 -5.05 -20.71 1.26
C LEU A 232 -6.06 -19.61 0.92
N LYS A 233 -5.88 -18.92 -0.21
CA LYS A 233 -6.85 -17.94 -0.74
C LYS A 233 -8.20 -18.55 -1.12
N SER A 234 -8.22 -19.81 -1.56
CA SER A 234 -9.44 -20.47 -2.05
C SER A 234 -10.19 -21.24 -0.96
N VAL A 235 -9.49 -21.79 0.03
CA VAL A 235 -10.07 -22.69 1.03
C VAL A 235 -10.30 -21.98 2.37
N GLY A 236 -9.51 -20.94 2.67
CA GLY A 236 -9.43 -20.35 4.01
C GLY A 236 -8.79 -21.33 5.00
N SER A 237 -7.96 -20.83 5.92
CA SER A 237 -7.31 -21.67 6.93
C SER A 237 -7.44 -21.05 8.32
N ASP A 238 -7.24 -21.89 9.33
CA ASP A 238 -7.14 -21.49 10.72
C ASP A 238 -5.83 -20.67 10.94
N PRO A 239 -5.91 -19.42 11.43
CA PRO A 239 -4.74 -18.54 11.63
C PRO A 239 -3.67 -19.08 12.59
N ASP A 240 -3.98 -20.09 13.40
CA ASP A 240 -3.04 -20.71 14.35
C ASP A 240 -2.35 -21.98 13.80
N SER A 241 -2.75 -22.43 12.61
CA SER A 241 -2.15 -23.61 11.96
C SER A 241 -0.87 -23.26 11.20
N SER A 242 0.19 -24.07 11.34
CA SER A 242 1.44 -23.80 10.63
C SER A 242 1.28 -24.08 9.13
N LEU A 243 1.90 -23.24 8.29
CA LEU A 243 1.90 -23.42 6.83
C LEU A 243 2.44 -24.79 6.41
N CYS A 244 3.40 -25.34 7.16
CA CYS A 244 3.94 -26.68 6.93
C CYS A 244 2.89 -27.77 7.19
N ASP A 245 2.08 -27.62 8.23
CA ASP A 245 0.99 -28.57 8.53
C ASP A 245 -0.10 -28.50 7.47
N PHE A 246 -0.43 -27.30 6.98
CA PHE A 246 -1.38 -27.15 5.87
C PHE A 246 -0.86 -27.79 4.59
N ILE A 247 0.41 -27.55 4.22
CA ILE A 247 0.97 -28.10 2.99
C ILE A 247 1.12 -29.64 3.08
N THR A 248 1.51 -30.16 4.24
CA THR A 248 1.74 -31.60 4.40
C THR A 248 0.43 -32.36 4.61
N ASN A 249 -0.49 -31.85 5.43
CA ASN A 249 -1.71 -32.57 5.80
C ASN A 249 -2.89 -32.28 4.88
N THR A 250 -2.99 -31.06 4.34
CA THR A 250 -4.11 -30.66 3.44
C THR A 250 -3.74 -30.85 1.97
N LEU A 251 -2.54 -30.42 1.56
CA LEU A 251 -2.09 -30.54 0.17
C LEU A 251 -1.37 -31.87 -0.12
N LYS A 252 -1.05 -32.67 0.91
CA LYS A 252 -0.33 -33.95 0.79
C LYS A 252 0.97 -33.82 -0.03
N ILE A 253 1.65 -32.69 0.11
CA ILE A 253 2.97 -32.49 -0.51
C ILE A 253 4.01 -32.98 0.49
N ASP A 254 4.65 -34.10 0.18
CA ASP A 254 5.74 -34.65 1.00
C ASP A 254 6.99 -33.75 0.89
N ASN A 255 7.58 -33.39 2.04
CA ASN A 255 8.75 -32.51 2.17
C ASN A 255 8.61 -31.15 1.44
N PRO A 256 7.79 -30.23 1.97
CA PRO A 256 7.58 -28.92 1.35
C PRO A 256 8.83 -28.02 1.37
N PHE A 257 9.66 -28.15 2.41
CA PHE A 257 10.90 -27.41 2.56
C PHE A 257 12.00 -28.40 2.98
N SER A 258 12.56 -29.12 2.01
CA SER A 258 13.71 -29.99 2.28
C SER A 258 14.84 -29.16 2.89
N SER A 259 15.23 -29.51 4.13
CA SER A 259 16.48 -29.05 4.72
C SER A 259 17.64 -29.77 4.03
N PRO A 260 18.71 -29.08 3.61
CA PRO A 260 19.93 -29.77 3.21
C PRO A 260 20.49 -30.49 4.44
N ARG A 261 20.86 -31.76 4.24
CA ARG A 261 21.76 -32.49 5.15
C ARG A 261 23.17 -31.93 5.04
#